data_AF-A0A5Q4SDY1-F1
#
_entry.id   AF-A0A5Q4SDY1-F1
#
_cell.length_a   1.000
_cell.length_b   1.000
_cell.length_c   1.000
_cell.angle_alpha   90.00
_cell.angle_beta   90.00
_cell.angle_gamma   90.00
#
_symmetry.space_group_name_H-M   'P 1'
#
loop_
_entity.id
_entity.type
_entity.pdbx_description
1 polymer ?
#
loop_
_entity_poly.entity_id
_entity_poly.type
_entity_poly.pdbx_seq_one_letter_code
_entity_poly.pdbx_strand_id
1 'polypeptide(L)'
;MRYTPEFQDPDDLLLVSRHLNGRRPWLSPTGQVPYAHVLYAAAVRGHAPTAVVARLAALGHTDVQHSGALWPDSIGIEDAELVKRKGHDSYSQQWIDVGEPVSLREIVETAGHAKSSPADIARRLTALGYRLGDSGPLPGSPNPRDVMLIRTDRRGDGSWLGWGDEVSAAHVLEAAEYLACSPHAAATRMSALGLRLPYTPEPDDERILRFGDTHHARYPGRYASAPLGHVLAVARETGRRPADIVARLKVLGVGGPGAAVPDSPQDDDLVILSEELDGCRPWLQRNTVVGLRMRHILRAALATGRSPAGITARLTELGHWLHENAELPETADEADVRLLETVDRSYLDDVHLENVLRSASLTGRSPADVASRLTALGYTLPDEVEYPDVRGALAAS
;
A
#
# COMPACT_ATOMS: atom_id res chain seq x y z
N MET A 1 30.28 -41.81 9.78
CA MET A 1 29.97 -43.22 9.43
C MET A 1 28.54 -43.28 8.95
N ARG A 2 28.30 -43.66 7.69
CA ARG A 2 27.00 -43.55 7.03
C ARG A 2 26.27 -44.90 7.11
N TYR A 3 25.25 -44.99 7.96
CA TYR A 3 24.36 -46.16 8.02
C TYR A 3 23.73 -46.40 6.63
N THR A 4 23.87 -47.61 6.09
CA THR A 4 23.03 -48.13 5.00
C THR A 4 22.18 -49.20 5.67
N PRO A 5 20.86 -49.01 5.75
CA PRO A 5 20.04 -50.08 6.27
C PRO A 5 20.10 -51.30 5.34
N GLU A 6 20.40 -52.48 5.88
CA GLU A 6 20.31 -53.76 5.17
C GLU A 6 18.86 -54.24 5.16
N PHE A 7 17.97 -53.51 4.49
CA PHE A 7 16.57 -53.90 4.36
C PHE A 7 16.35 -54.58 3.00
N GLN A 8 15.77 -55.78 3.02
CA GLN A 8 15.42 -56.55 1.82
C GLN A 8 14.06 -56.15 1.24
N ASP A 9 13.21 -55.49 2.04
CA ASP A 9 11.87 -55.05 1.65
C ASP A 9 11.91 -53.61 1.07
N PRO A 10 11.49 -53.41 -0.19
CA PRO A 10 11.34 -52.07 -0.77
C PRO A 10 10.44 -51.14 0.04
N ASP A 11 9.47 -51.68 0.78
CA ASP A 11 8.55 -50.90 1.61
C ASP A 11 9.26 -50.34 2.85
N ASP A 12 10.19 -51.10 3.44
CA ASP A 12 10.99 -50.63 4.58
C ASP A 12 11.91 -49.49 4.17
N LEU A 13 12.51 -49.59 2.98
CA LEU A 13 13.35 -48.54 2.41
C LEU A 13 12.56 -47.24 2.20
N LEU A 14 11.29 -47.33 1.80
CA LEU A 14 10.41 -46.17 1.72
C LEU A 14 10.19 -45.55 3.10
N LEU A 15 9.82 -46.35 4.10
CA LEU A 15 9.51 -45.87 5.45
C LEU A 15 10.71 -45.19 6.14
N VAL A 16 11.93 -45.72 5.95
CA VAL A 16 13.14 -45.17 6.57
C VAL A 16 13.83 -44.07 5.75
N SER A 17 13.33 -43.78 4.54
CA SER A 17 13.82 -42.65 3.75
C SER A 17 13.22 -41.35 4.29
N ARG A 18 14.06 -40.36 4.62
CA ARG A 18 13.62 -39.04 5.11
C ARG A 18 12.66 -38.33 4.16
N HIS A 19 12.69 -38.68 2.87
CA HIS A 19 11.84 -38.11 1.84
C HIS A 19 10.75 -39.05 1.34
N LEU A 20 10.62 -40.23 1.97
CA LEU A 20 9.66 -41.28 1.62
C LEU A 20 9.73 -41.67 0.13
N ASN A 21 10.97 -41.71 -0.41
CA ASN A 21 11.25 -42.01 -1.82
C ASN A 21 12.14 -43.26 -2.00
N GLY A 22 12.39 -44.01 -0.92
CA GLY A 22 13.22 -45.22 -0.96
C GLY A 22 14.71 -44.94 -1.18
N ARG A 23 15.12 -43.67 -1.09
CA ARG A 23 16.49 -43.22 -1.32
C ARG A 23 17.01 -42.41 -0.14
N ARG A 24 18.33 -42.26 -0.07
CA ARG A 24 19.01 -41.37 0.88
C ARG A 24 18.49 -39.93 0.74
N PRO A 25 18.51 -39.13 1.83
CA PRO A 25 18.96 -39.47 3.19
C PRO A 25 18.00 -40.37 3.96
N TRP A 26 18.53 -41.30 4.74
CA TRP A 26 17.77 -42.16 5.66
C TRP A 26 17.49 -41.42 6.97
N LEU A 27 16.42 -41.79 7.67
CA LEU A 27 16.18 -41.40 9.06
C LEU A 27 17.34 -41.90 9.94
N SER A 28 17.70 -41.12 10.96
CA SER A 28 18.67 -41.57 11.96
C SER A 28 17.99 -42.58 12.91
N PRO A 29 18.58 -43.75 13.19
CA PRO A 29 18.03 -44.68 14.19
C PRO A 29 17.91 -44.09 15.59
N THR A 30 18.76 -43.10 15.91
CA THR A 30 18.78 -42.38 17.19
C THR A 30 18.06 -41.03 17.14
N GLY A 31 17.53 -40.65 15.97
CA GLY A 31 16.80 -39.40 15.81
C GLY A 31 15.31 -39.63 15.94
N GLN A 32 14.61 -38.68 16.56
CA GLN A 32 13.16 -38.70 16.64
C GLN A 32 12.54 -38.66 15.23
N VAL A 33 11.60 -39.56 14.97
CA VAL A 33 10.81 -39.58 13.73
C VAL A 33 9.67 -38.56 13.83
N PRO A 34 9.58 -37.58 12.91
CA PRO A 34 8.52 -36.58 12.95
C PRO A 34 7.12 -37.19 12.81
N TYR A 35 6.14 -36.62 13.53
CA TYR A 35 4.75 -37.08 13.49
C TYR A 35 4.17 -37.04 12.06
N ALA A 36 4.45 -35.96 11.33
CA ALA A 36 4.05 -35.78 9.93
C ALA A 36 4.58 -36.88 8.99
N HIS A 37 5.79 -37.39 9.26
CA HIS A 37 6.42 -38.44 8.45
C HIS A 37 5.60 -39.74 8.52
N VAL A 38 5.14 -40.10 9.73
CA VAL A 38 4.28 -41.26 9.95
C VAL A 38 2.94 -41.10 9.24
N LEU A 39 2.31 -39.93 9.40
CA LEU A 39 1.05 -39.63 8.73
C LEU A 39 1.17 -39.69 7.20
N TYR A 40 2.23 -39.12 6.64
CA TYR A 40 2.44 -39.13 5.20
C TYR A 40 2.75 -40.53 4.67
N ALA A 41 3.58 -41.31 5.38
CA ALA A 41 3.84 -42.70 5.04
C ALA A 41 2.56 -43.55 5.08
N ALA A 42 1.73 -43.36 6.11
CA ALA A 42 0.45 -44.03 6.25
C ALA A 42 -0.47 -43.76 5.06
N ALA A 43 -0.60 -42.49 4.64
CA ALA A 43 -1.41 -42.09 3.49
C ALA A 43 -0.91 -42.66 2.17
N VAL A 44 0.40 -42.57 1.90
CA VAL A 44 1.00 -43.06 0.64
C VAL A 44 0.88 -44.58 0.52
N ARG A 45 0.92 -45.30 1.64
CA ARG A 45 0.85 -46.76 1.67
C ARG A 45 -0.55 -47.32 1.86
N GLY A 46 -1.53 -46.48 2.20
CA GLY A 46 -2.88 -46.93 2.55
C GLY A 46 -2.90 -47.77 3.84
N HIS A 47 -2.03 -47.45 4.79
CA HIS A 47 -1.95 -48.13 6.09
C HIS A 47 -2.44 -47.24 7.22
N ALA A 48 -2.86 -47.84 8.33
CA ALA A 48 -3.10 -47.09 9.56
C ALA A 48 -1.77 -46.52 10.10
N PRO A 49 -1.72 -45.28 10.59
CA PRO A 49 -0.53 -44.70 11.21
C PRO A 49 0.07 -45.58 12.32
N THR A 50 -0.76 -46.27 13.10
CA THR A 50 -0.33 -47.22 14.14
C THR A 50 0.48 -48.39 13.57
N ALA A 51 0.12 -48.90 12.39
CA ALA A 51 0.86 -49.95 11.70
C ALA A 51 2.22 -49.44 11.19
N VAL A 52 2.28 -48.19 10.72
CA VAL A 52 3.54 -47.54 10.31
C VAL A 52 4.46 -47.36 11.51
N VAL A 53 3.96 -46.91 12.66
CA VAL A 53 4.75 -46.80 13.91
C VAL A 53 5.29 -48.15 14.33
N ALA A 54 4.45 -49.21 14.33
CA ALA A 54 4.88 -50.55 14.68
C ALA A 54 5.99 -51.06 13.74
N ARG A 55 5.88 -50.78 12.43
CA ARG A 55 6.90 -51.15 11.45
C ARG A 55 8.20 -50.37 11.66
N LEU A 56 8.13 -49.05 11.90
CA LEU A 56 9.30 -48.22 12.20
C LEU A 56 10.01 -48.69 13.48
N ALA A 57 9.27 -49.06 14.52
CA ALA A 57 9.83 -49.60 15.75
C ALA A 57 10.58 -50.94 15.51
N ALA A 58 10.02 -51.83 14.68
CA ALA A 58 10.68 -53.07 14.27
C ALA A 58 11.96 -52.84 13.46
N LEU A 59 12.05 -51.70 12.75
CA LEU A 59 13.23 -51.26 11.99
C LEU A 59 14.24 -50.47 12.87
N GLY A 60 14.00 -50.35 14.18
CA GLY A 60 14.89 -49.70 15.14
C GLY A 60 14.61 -48.21 15.36
N HIS A 61 13.57 -47.64 14.76
CA HIS A 61 13.13 -46.26 14.97
C HIS A 61 12.02 -46.21 16.02
N THR A 62 12.41 -46.25 17.29
CA THR A 62 11.47 -46.35 18.43
C THR A 62 11.04 -44.98 18.99
N ASP A 63 11.83 -43.94 18.77
CA ASP A 63 11.50 -42.56 19.16
C ASP A 63 10.67 -41.90 18.06
N VAL A 64 9.34 -41.97 18.18
CA VAL A 64 8.38 -41.34 17.27
C VAL A 64 7.73 -40.16 18.00
N GLN A 65 7.64 -39.02 17.32
CA GLN A 65 6.95 -37.87 17.87
C GLN A 65 5.43 -38.12 17.95
N HIS A 66 4.79 -37.63 19.02
CA HIS A 66 3.35 -37.79 19.25
C HIS A 66 2.67 -36.43 19.47
N SER A 67 1.43 -36.30 18.99
CA SER A 67 0.58 -35.13 19.22
C SER A 67 -0.02 -35.07 20.64
N GLY A 68 0.04 -36.17 21.40
CA GLY A 68 -0.69 -36.35 22.66
C GLY A 68 -2.14 -36.81 22.47
N ALA A 69 -2.65 -36.82 21.23
CA ALA A 69 -3.92 -37.44 20.84
C ALA A 69 -3.69 -38.87 20.30
N LEU A 70 -4.78 -39.64 20.19
CA LEU A 70 -4.75 -40.93 19.50
C LEU A 70 -4.42 -40.72 18.02
N TRP A 71 -3.69 -41.67 17.43
CA TRP A 71 -3.48 -41.70 15.98
C TRP A 71 -4.84 -41.83 15.26
N PRO A 72 -5.04 -41.13 14.13
CA PRO A 72 -6.24 -41.32 13.34
C PRO A 72 -6.27 -42.74 12.75
N ASP A 73 -7.45 -43.34 12.62
CA ASP A 73 -7.60 -44.70 12.08
C ASP A 73 -7.16 -44.81 10.61
N SER A 74 -7.35 -43.73 9.84
CA SER A 74 -6.91 -43.61 8.46
C SER A 74 -6.63 -42.15 8.12
N ILE A 75 -5.80 -41.92 7.10
CA ILE A 75 -5.49 -40.59 6.59
C ILE A 75 -5.47 -40.62 5.06
N GLY A 76 -6.18 -39.67 4.42
CA GLY A 76 -6.16 -39.51 2.98
C GLY A 76 -4.90 -38.77 2.51
N ILE A 77 -4.53 -38.98 1.24
CA ILE A 77 -3.35 -38.31 0.65
C ILE A 77 -3.47 -36.78 0.70
N GLU A 78 -4.69 -36.24 0.58
CA GLU A 78 -4.91 -34.79 0.66
C GLU A 78 -4.61 -34.22 2.05
N ASP A 79 -4.95 -34.95 3.12
CA ASP A 79 -4.65 -34.54 4.51
C ASP A 79 -3.15 -34.67 4.81
N ALA A 80 -2.50 -35.69 4.26
CA ALA A 80 -1.07 -35.90 4.39
C ALA A 80 -0.25 -34.81 3.68
N GLU A 81 -0.75 -34.22 2.59
CA GLU A 81 -0.08 -33.08 1.95
C GLU A 81 -0.12 -31.81 2.82
N LEU A 82 -1.04 -31.70 3.79
CA LEU A 82 -1.15 -30.54 4.66
C LEU A 82 -0.02 -30.43 5.69
N VAL A 83 0.57 -31.56 6.09
CA VAL A 83 1.61 -31.61 7.12
C VAL A 83 3.02 -31.36 6.56
N LYS A 84 3.12 -31.13 5.24
CA LYS A 84 4.36 -30.75 4.57
C LYS A 84 4.57 -29.24 4.61
N ARG A 85 5.71 -28.81 5.11
CA ARG A 85 6.17 -27.43 5.01
C ARG A 85 6.77 -27.21 3.62
N LYS A 86 6.12 -26.37 2.81
CA LYS A 86 6.60 -25.99 1.48
C LYS A 86 7.51 -24.76 1.60
N GLY A 87 8.80 -25.00 1.77
CA GLY A 87 9.84 -23.94 1.80
C GLY A 87 10.40 -23.61 0.41
N HIS A 88 11.13 -22.49 0.32
CA HIS A 88 11.86 -22.05 -0.89
C HIS A 88 13.01 -23.01 -1.25
N ASP A 89 13.56 -23.72 -0.26
CA ASP A 89 14.57 -24.76 -0.47
C ASP A 89 13.90 -26.10 -0.77
N SER A 90 13.63 -26.32 -2.06
CA SER A 90 13.01 -27.52 -2.65
C SER A 90 13.76 -28.84 -2.41
N TYR A 91 14.92 -28.80 -1.73
CA TYR A 91 15.80 -29.96 -1.52
C TYR A 91 15.66 -30.64 -0.16
N SER A 92 14.87 -30.08 0.77
CA SER A 92 14.56 -30.75 2.04
C SER A 92 13.06 -30.74 2.31
N GLN A 93 12.43 -31.92 2.38
CA GLN A 93 11.11 -32.03 2.97
C GLN A 93 11.22 -31.59 4.43
N GLN A 94 10.62 -30.45 4.74
CA GLN A 94 10.44 -29.97 6.10
C GLN A 94 9.03 -30.35 6.54
N TRP A 95 8.91 -30.88 7.74
CA TRP A 95 7.65 -31.33 8.32
C TRP A 95 7.13 -30.26 9.28
N ILE A 96 5.82 -30.09 9.37
CA ILE A 96 5.24 -29.30 10.46
C ILE A 96 5.45 -30.08 11.76
N ASP A 97 6.12 -29.44 12.72
CA ASP A 97 6.37 -29.99 14.04
C ASP A 97 5.05 -30.04 14.82
N VAL A 98 4.64 -31.23 15.31
CA VAL A 98 3.39 -31.37 16.06
C VAL A 98 3.51 -30.90 17.52
N GLY A 99 4.73 -30.80 18.03
CA GLY A 99 5.04 -30.27 19.35
C GLY A 99 4.89 -28.75 19.42
N GLU A 100 5.04 -28.05 18.30
CA GLU A 100 4.85 -26.61 18.21
C GLU A 100 3.44 -26.25 17.72
N PRO A 101 2.86 -25.12 18.18
CA PRO A 101 1.65 -24.60 17.57
C PRO A 101 1.89 -24.27 16.09
N VAL A 102 1.02 -24.76 15.21
CA VAL A 102 1.05 -24.41 13.78
C VAL A 102 0.90 -22.91 13.67
N SER A 103 1.73 -22.24 12.88
CA SER A 103 1.69 -20.78 12.70
C SER A 103 0.62 -20.32 11.69
N LEU A 104 0.22 -19.04 11.79
CA LEU A 104 -0.65 -18.39 10.80
C LEU A 104 -0.09 -18.52 9.38
N ARG A 105 1.24 -18.38 9.24
CA ARG A 105 1.94 -18.55 7.97
C ARG A 105 1.70 -19.91 7.36
N GLU A 106 1.91 -20.98 8.11
CA GLU A 106 1.78 -22.36 7.61
C GLU A 106 0.35 -22.65 7.15
N ILE A 107 -0.65 -22.17 7.90
CA ILE A 107 -2.06 -22.32 7.54
C ILE A 107 -2.37 -21.57 6.24
N VAL A 108 -1.95 -20.32 6.12
CA VAL A 108 -2.24 -19.47 4.96
C VAL A 108 -1.50 -19.94 3.69
N GLU A 109 -0.22 -20.32 3.81
CA GLU A 109 0.55 -20.90 2.70
C GLU A 109 -0.09 -22.21 2.22
N THR A 110 -0.47 -23.09 3.17
CA THR A 110 -1.11 -24.37 2.85
C THR A 110 -2.48 -24.17 2.22
N ALA A 111 -3.29 -23.23 2.73
CA ALA A 111 -4.58 -22.85 2.15
C ALA A 111 -4.45 -22.36 0.71
N GLY A 112 -3.46 -21.51 0.43
CA GLY A 112 -3.17 -21.03 -0.93
C GLY A 112 -2.80 -22.16 -1.89
N HIS A 113 -1.94 -23.09 -1.46
CA HIS A 113 -1.53 -24.24 -2.27
C HIS A 113 -2.66 -25.27 -2.48
N ALA A 114 -3.43 -25.56 -1.45
CA ALA A 114 -4.55 -26.48 -1.48
C ALA A 114 -5.83 -25.87 -2.09
N LYS A 115 -5.79 -24.58 -2.47
CA LYS A 115 -6.95 -23.80 -2.94
C LYS A 115 -8.16 -23.93 -2.00
N SER A 116 -7.90 -24.01 -0.71
CA SER A 116 -8.88 -24.25 0.35
C SER A 116 -8.94 -23.05 1.29
N SER A 117 -9.96 -22.98 2.15
CA SER A 117 -10.08 -21.88 3.12
C SER A 117 -9.10 -22.07 4.28
N PRO A 118 -8.56 -20.99 4.88
CA PRO A 118 -7.77 -21.09 6.11
C PRO A 118 -8.51 -21.83 7.24
N ALA A 119 -9.84 -21.63 7.36
CA ALA A 119 -10.66 -22.34 8.34
C ALA A 119 -10.70 -23.86 8.10
N ASP A 120 -10.80 -24.30 6.84
CA ASP A 120 -10.78 -25.73 6.51
C ASP A 120 -9.43 -26.37 6.79
N ILE A 121 -8.34 -25.68 6.45
CA ILE A 121 -6.98 -26.17 6.74
C ILE A 121 -6.78 -26.29 8.25
N ALA A 122 -7.15 -25.27 9.01
CA ALA A 122 -7.09 -25.29 10.46
C ALA A 122 -7.88 -26.46 11.06
N ARG A 123 -9.14 -26.65 10.64
CA ARG A 123 -9.99 -27.77 11.08
C ARG A 123 -9.36 -29.13 10.78
N ARG A 124 -8.80 -29.32 9.57
CA ARG A 124 -8.16 -30.58 9.16
C ARG A 124 -6.89 -30.84 9.97
N LEU A 125 -6.04 -29.84 10.17
CA LEU A 125 -4.85 -29.96 11.01
C LEU A 125 -5.20 -30.29 12.47
N THR A 126 -6.22 -29.66 13.03
CA THR A 126 -6.73 -30.00 14.38
C THR A 126 -7.24 -31.44 14.45
N ALA A 127 -7.95 -31.92 13.43
CA ALA A 127 -8.40 -33.32 13.36
C ALA A 127 -7.24 -34.32 13.28
N LEU A 128 -6.10 -33.90 12.71
CA LEU A 128 -4.83 -34.65 12.71
C LEU A 128 -4.03 -34.51 14.02
N GLY A 129 -4.55 -33.81 15.03
CA GLY A 129 -3.91 -33.64 16.34
C GLY A 129 -2.90 -32.48 16.42
N TYR A 130 -2.82 -31.63 15.41
CA TYR A 130 -2.00 -30.41 15.49
C TYR A 130 -2.67 -29.35 16.35
N ARG A 131 -1.87 -28.69 17.18
CA ARG A 131 -2.31 -27.54 17.97
C ARG A 131 -2.21 -26.29 17.11
N LEU A 132 -3.29 -25.52 17.04
CA LEU A 132 -3.26 -24.19 16.44
C LEU A 132 -2.83 -23.20 17.53
N GLY A 133 -2.19 -22.10 17.16
CA GLY A 133 -2.01 -20.98 18.10
C GLY A 133 -3.34 -20.35 18.50
N ASP A 134 -3.31 -19.53 19.55
CA ASP A 134 -4.47 -18.81 20.07
C ASP A 134 -5.01 -17.83 19.02
N SER A 135 -5.93 -18.33 18.20
CA SER A 135 -6.53 -17.59 17.10
C SER A 135 -8.04 -17.67 17.20
N GLY A 136 -8.69 -16.53 16.93
CA GLY A 136 -10.13 -16.49 16.71
C GLY A 136 -10.53 -17.29 15.46
N PRO A 137 -11.82 -17.32 15.11
CA PRO A 137 -12.29 -18.02 13.93
C PRO A 137 -11.61 -17.48 12.66
N LEU A 138 -10.93 -18.37 11.93
CA LEU A 138 -10.30 -18.09 10.64
C LEU A 138 -11.34 -17.94 9.52
N PRO A 139 -10.99 -17.28 8.40
CA PRO A 139 -11.93 -17.07 7.32
C PRO A 139 -12.28 -18.38 6.59
N GLY A 140 -13.58 -18.58 6.34
CA GLY A 140 -14.11 -19.71 5.56
C GLY A 140 -14.03 -19.53 4.05
N SER A 141 -13.61 -18.36 3.54
CA SER A 141 -13.38 -18.14 2.12
C SER A 141 -11.91 -18.32 1.76
N PRO A 142 -11.58 -19.05 0.67
CA PRO A 142 -10.20 -19.16 0.19
C PRO A 142 -9.74 -17.84 -0.43
N ASN A 143 -8.50 -17.44 -0.14
CA ASN A 143 -7.83 -16.36 -0.85
C ASN A 143 -6.34 -16.66 -0.96
N PRO A 144 -5.83 -17.02 -2.16
CA PRO A 144 -4.42 -17.38 -2.34
C PRO A 144 -3.48 -16.19 -2.10
N ARG A 145 -4.01 -14.96 -2.02
CA ARG A 145 -3.24 -13.73 -1.75
C ARG A 145 -3.09 -13.42 -0.26
N ASP A 146 -3.71 -14.20 0.63
CA ASP A 146 -3.60 -13.99 2.09
C ASP A 146 -2.15 -14.06 2.57
N VAL A 147 -1.30 -14.88 1.93
CA VAL A 147 0.13 -14.98 2.25
C VAL A 147 0.85 -13.63 2.15
N MET A 148 0.39 -12.76 1.25
CA MET A 148 0.98 -11.45 1.06
C MET A 148 0.52 -10.45 2.13
N LEU A 149 -0.65 -10.67 2.75
CA LEU A 149 -1.15 -9.80 3.81
C LEU A 149 -0.34 -9.95 5.11
N ILE A 150 0.18 -11.16 5.36
CA ILE A 150 0.92 -11.50 6.58
C ILE A 150 2.45 -11.36 6.43
N ARG A 151 2.95 -10.95 5.26
CA ARG A 151 4.38 -10.78 5.00
C ARG A 151 4.80 -9.35 5.30
N THR A 152 5.82 -9.12 6.12
CA THR A 152 6.20 -7.76 6.54
C THR A 152 7.13 -7.05 5.55
N ASP A 153 7.80 -7.78 4.66
CA ASP A 153 8.72 -7.22 3.66
C ASP A 153 8.24 -7.47 2.22
N ARG A 154 8.56 -6.53 1.33
CA ARG A 154 8.33 -6.67 -0.11
C ARG A 154 9.47 -7.46 -0.80
N ARG A 155 10.65 -7.54 -0.18
CA ARG A 155 11.89 -8.08 -0.77
C ARG A 155 12.16 -9.56 -0.46
N GLY A 156 11.48 -10.13 0.51
CA GLY A 156 11.47 -11.56 0.79
C GLY A 156 12.49 -12.10 1.77
N ASP A 157 12.98 -11.22 2.63
CA ASP A 157 13.98 -11.43 3.65
C ASP A 157 13.45 -12.04 4.98
N GLY A 158 12.13 -12.18 5.15
CA GLY A 158 11.56 -13.34 5.84
C GLY A 158 10.92 -13.13 7.22
N SER A 159 10.43 -11.94 7.58
CA SER A 159 9.52 -11.81 8.72
C SER A 159 8.04 -11.91 8.32
N TRP A 160 7.29 -12.62 9.15
CA TRP A 160 5.88 -12.94 8.95
C TRP A 160 5.12 -12.55 10.19
N LEU A 161 3.95 -11.94 9.99
CA LEU A 161 3.00 -11.63 11.04
C LEU A 161 2.35 -12.93 11.54
N GLY A 162 2.36 -13.12 12.85
CA GLY A 162 1.64 -14.14 13.57
C GLY A 162 0.28 -13.65 14.06
N TRP A 163 -0.45 -14.53 14.74
CA TRP A 163 -1.71 -14.16 15.38
C TRP A 163 -1.49 -13.14 16.49
N GLY A 164 -2.40 -12.18 16.58
CA GLY A 164 -2.32 -11.12 17.58
C GLY A 164 -1.24 -10.08 17.31
N ASP A 165 -0.45 -10.22 16.24
CA ASP A 165 0.48 -9.16 15.86
C ASP A 165 -0.27 -7.88 15.48
N GLU A 166 0.27 -6.75 15.93
CA GLU A 166 -0.27 -5.44 15.57
C GLU A 166 0.22 -5.02 14.20
N VAL A 167 -0.71 -4.55 13.37
CA VAL A 167 -0.46 -4.18 11.99
C VAL A 167 -0.76 -2.69 11.80
N SER A 168 0.28 -1.95 11.42
CA SER A 168 0.16 -0.51 11.17
C SER A 168 -0.73 -0.23 9.95
N ALA A 169 -1.35 0.96 9.92
CA ALA A 169 -2.10 1.41 8.76
C ALA A 169 -1.23 1.50 7.49
N ALA A 170 0.05 1.84 7.63
CA ALA A 170 1.00 1.86 6.50
C ALA A 170 1.13 0.47 5.85
N HIS A 171 1.23 -0.59 6.64
CA HIS A 171 1.27 -1.97 6.13
C HIS A 171 0.00 -2.34 5.36
N VAL A 172 -1.17 -1.94 5.87
CA VAL A 172 -2.46 -2.14 5.20
C VAL A 172 -2.47 -1.44 3.83
N LEU A 173 -2.03 -0.18 3.77
CA LEU A 173 -1.97 0.58 2.52
C LEU A 173 -1.01 -0.07 1.52
N GLU A 174 0.18 -0.47 1.98
CA GLU A 174 1.19 -1.12 1.15
C GLU A 174 0.72 -2.47 0.59
N ALA A 175 0.01 -3.26 1.41
CA ALA A 175 -0.56 -4.52 0.99
C ALA A 175 -1.73 -4.32 0.01
N ALA A 176 -2.60 -3.34 0.26
CA ALA A 176 -3.72 -3.01 -0.62
C ALA A 176 -3.25 -2.54 -2.00
N GLU A 177 -2.22 -1.70 -2.04
CA GLU A 177 -1.55 -1.27 -3.27
C GLU A 177 -0.99 -2.48 -4.02
N TYR A 178 -0.19 -3.32 -3.35
CA TYR A 178 0.43 -4.49 -3.97
C TYR A 178 -0.60 -5.50 -4.52
N LEU A 179 -1.69 -5.70 -3.80
CA LEU A 179 -2.76 -6.64 -4.17
C LEU A 179 -3.81 -6.02 -5.10
N ALA A 180 -3.69 -4.73 -5.41
CA ALA A 180 -4.63 -3.93 -6.19
C ALA A 180 -6.08 -4.02 -5.68
N CYS A 181 -6.27 -4.07 -4.35
CA CYS A 181 -7.59 -4.08 -3.69
C CYS A 181 -7.80 -2.79 -2.87
N SER A 182 -8.96 -2.66 -2.19
CA SER A 182 -9.19 -1.51 -1.31
C SER A 182 -8.51 -1.71 0.06
N PRO A 183 -8.01 -0.63 0.70
CA PRO A 183 -7.48 -0.67 2.07
C PRO A 183 -8.46 -1.27 3.06
N HIS A 184 -9.76 -0.96 2.91
CA HIS A 184 -10.82 -1.55 3.71
C HIS A 184 -10.88 -3.08 3.57
N ALA A 185 -10.80 -3.60 2.33
CA ALA A 185 -10.80 -5.05 2.09
C ALA A 185 -9.54 -5.71 2.65
N ALA A 186 -8.37 -5.09 2.49
CA ALA A 186 -7.11 -5.58 3.05
C ALA A 186 -7.15 -5.61 4.59
N ALA A 187 -7.56 -4.52 5.22
CA ALA A 187 -7.71 -4.39 6.68
C ALA A 187 -8.68 -5.44 7.24
N THR A 188 -9.87 -5.54 6.65
CA THR A 188 -10.89 -6.51 7.05
C THR A 188 -10.37 -7.94 6.93
N ARG A 189 -9.63 -8.24 5.86
CA ARG A 189 -9.05 -9.57 5.67
C ARG A 189 -7.93 -9.85 6.67
N MET A 190 -7.07 -8.89 6.97
CA MET A 190 -6.03 -9.02 8.00
C MET A 190 -6.66 -9.27 9.38
N SER A 191 -7.70 -8.53 9.75
CA SER A 191 -8.43 -8.77 11.01
C SER A 191 -9.07 -10.15 11.04
N ALA A 192 -9.67 -10.62 9.94
CA ALA A 192 -10.22 -11.97 9.84
C ALA A 192 -9.15 -13.08 9.99
N LEU A 193 -7.90 -12.80 9.59
CA LEU A 193 -6.76 -13.70 9.79
C LEU A 193 -6.21 -13.67 11.24
N GLY A 194 -6.79 -12.86 12.13
CA GLY A 194 -6.39 -12.75 13.52
C GLY A 194 -5.30 -11.71 13.80
N LEU A 195 -5.06 -10.79 12.86
CA LEU A 195 -4.16 -9.65 13.05
C LEU A 195 -4.88 -8.50 13.75
N ARG A 196 -4.18 -7.77 14.63
CA ARG A 196 -4.75 -6.61 15.33
C ARG A 196 -4.46 -5.32 14.56
N LEU A 197 -5.50 -4.54 14.31
CA LEU A 197 -5.35 -3.18 13.78
C LEU A 197 -5.47 -2.19 14.94
N PRO A 198 -4.65 -1.12 15.00
CA PRO A 198 -4.78 -0.07 16.02
C PRO A 198 -6.00 0.83 15.77
N TYR A 199 -6.84 0.50 14.78
CA TYR A 199 -8.04 1.23 14.38
C TYR A 199 -9.09 0.28 13.82
N THR A 200 -10.35 0.72 13.80
CA THR A 200 -11.43 0.00 13.13
C THR A 200 -11.52 0.46 11.67
N PRO A 201 -11.42 -0.44 10.68
CA PRO A 201 -11.54 -0.07 9.27
C PRO A 201 -12.98 0.37 8.94
N GLU A 202 -13.11 1.48 8.21
CA GLU A 202 -14.38 2.06 7.78
C GLU A 202 -14.50 1.94 6.25
N PRO A 203 -15.68 1.64 5.67
CA PRO A 203 -15.83 1.63 4.22
C PRO A 203 -15.49 2.97 3.55
N ASP A 204 -15.71 4.09 4.24
CA ASP A 204 -15.40 5.43 3.75
C ASP A 204 -13.91 5.78 3.74
N ASP A 205 -13.05 4.94 4.33
CA ASP A 205 -11.59 5.09 4.25
C ASP A 205 -11.11 5.14 2.80
N GLU A 206 -11.78 4.40 1.91
CA GLU A 206 -11.45 4.38 0.49
C GLU A 206 -11.58 5.77 -0.16
N ARG A 207 -12.65 6.51 0.19
CA ARG A 207 -12.84 7.89 -0.31
C ARG A 207 -11.79 8.82 0.27
N ILE A 208 -11.54 8.71 1.58
CA ILE A 208 -10.56 9.51 2.30
C ILE A 208 -9.15 9.33 1.70
N LEU A 209 -8.81 8.12 1.26
CA LEU A 209 -7.49 7.79 0.71
C LEU A 209 -7.37 8.06 -0.80
N ARG A 210 -8.41 8.51 -1.50
CA ARG A 210 -8.40 8.64 -2.96
C ARG A 210 -7.97 10.01 -3.48
N PHE A 211 -6.73 10.42 -3.18
CA PHE A 211 -6.21 11.75 -3.55
C PHE A 211 -4.88 11.77 -4.32
N GLY A 212 -4.39 10.61 -4.77
CA GLY A 212 -3.20 10.53 -5.63
C GLY A 212 -3.52 10.86 -7.10
N ASP A 213 -2.67 11.67 -7.74
CA ASP A 213 -2.84 12.11 -9.13
C ASP A 213 -2.23 11.19 -10.20
N THR A 214 -1.53 10.12 -9.83
CA THR A 214 -0.81 9.30 -10.82
C THR A 214 -1.55 8.03 -11.23
N HIS A 215 -1.49 7.75 -12.53
CA HIS A 215 -2.03 6.56 -13.22
C HIS A 215 -1.49 5.20 -12.71
N HIS A 216 -0.62 5.18 -11.68
CA HIS A 216 0.01 3.97 -11.15
C HIS A 216 -0.15 3.77 -9.63
N ALA A 217 -0.46 4.81 -8.84
CA ALA A 217 -0.68 4.67 -7.40
C ALA A 217 -2.17 4.94 -7.07
N ARG A 218 -2.94 3.88 -6.78
CA ARG A 218 -4.36 4.03 -6.38
C ARG A 218 -4.52 4.68 -5.00
N TYR A 219 -3.49 4.63 -4.15
CA TYR A 219 -3.53 5.09 -2.76
C TYR A 219 -2.26 5.87 -2.38
N PRO A 220 -2.34 6.79 -1.41
CA PRO A 220 -1.21 7.54 -0.90
C PRO A 220 -0.12 6.62 -0.35
N GLY A 221 1.12 6.87 -0.77
CA GLY A 221 2.28 6.30 -0.11
C GLY A 221 2.44 6.85 1.31
N ARG A 222 3.30 6.20 2.11
CA ARG A 222 3.59 6.54 3.52
C ARG A 222 3.95 8.01 3.79
N TYR A 223 4.50 8.70 2.78
CA TYR A 223 4.93 10.10 2.89
C TYR A 223 3.98 11.08 2.21
N ALA A 224 2.83 10.61 1.71
CA ALA A 224 1.85 11.48 1.09
C ALA A 224 1.13 12.32 2.15
N SER A 225 0.88 13.58 1.81
CA SER A 225 0.03 14.50 2.55
C SER A 225 -1.23 14.72 1.72
N ALA A 226 -2.40 14.65 2.35
CA ALA A 226 -3.66 14.92 1.68
C ALA A 226 -3.80 16.43 1.41
N PRO A 227 -4.03 16.87 0.16
CA PRO A 227 -4.29 18.27 -0.14
C PRO A 227 -5.51 18.80 0.61
N LEU A 228 -5.52 20.08 0.96
CA LEU A 228 -6.65 20.69 1.66
C LEU A 228 -7.94 20.60 0.85
N GLY A 229 -7.87 20.82 -0.48
CA GLY A 229 -9.02 20.66 -1.39
C GLY A 229 -9.65 19.27 -1.31
N HIS A 230 -8.82 18.22 -1.20
CA HIS A 230 -9.30 16.85 -1.01
C HIS A 230 -10.04 16.67 0.31
N VAL A 231 -9.46 17.16 1.41
CA VAL A 231 -10.09 17.09 2.74
C VAL A 231 -11.45 17.76 2.73
N LEU A 232 -11.57 18.95 2.15
CA LEU A 232 -12.83 19.70 2.05
C LEU A 232 -13.84 18.99 1.13
N ALA A 233 -13.39 18.44 0.00
CA ALA A 233 -14.25 17.71 -0.93
C ALA A 233 -14.84 16.45 -0.28
N VAL A 234 -14.00 15.64 0.37
CA VAL A 234 -14.45 14.42 1.06
C VAL A 234 -15.37 14.77 2.24
N ALA A 235 -15.06 15.83 2.99
CA ALA A 235 -15.93 16.31 4.06
C ALA A 235 -17.34 16.66 3.53
N ARG A 236 -17.41 17.41 2.42
CA ARG A 236 -18.66 17.76 1.74
C ARG A 236 -19.42 16.53 1.25
N GLU A 237 -18.74 15.59 0.61
CA GLU A 237 -19.35 14.37 0.05
C GLU A 237 -19.88 13.42 1.13
N THR A 238 -19.18 13.31 2.25
CA THR A 238 -19.53 12.39 3.35
C THR A 238 -20.41 13.05 4.43
N GLY A 239 -20.61 14.37 4.37
CA GLY A 239 -21.31 15.13 5.41
C GLY A 239 -20.56 15.19 6.75
N ARG A 240 -19.27 14.87 6.77
CA ARG A 240 -18.40 14.91 7.96
C ARG A 240 -17.76 16.29 8.12
N ARG A 241 -17.28 16.62 9.33
CA ARG A 241 -16.48 17.84 9.50
C ARG A 241 -15.09 17.63 8.87
N PRO A 242 -14.50 18.66 8.26
CA PRO A 242 -13.14 18.58 7.73
C PRO A 242 -12.09 18.11 8.77
N ALA A 243 -12.24 18.53 10.03
CA ALA A 243 -11.40 18.06 11.14
C ALA A 243 -11.49 16.54 11.38
N ASP A 244 -12.66 15.94 11.19
CA ASP A 244 -12.86 14.48 11.33
C ASP A 244 -12.16 13.72 10.21
N ILE A 245 -12.11 14.29 9.00
CA ILE A 245 -11.38 13.71 7.87
C ILE A 245 -9.87 13.74 8.14
N VAL A 246 -9.32 14.85 8.65
CA VAL A 246 -7.91 14.94 9.04
C VAL A 246 -7.56 13.97 10.16
N ALA A 247 -8.42 13.88 11.18
CA ALA A 247 -8.24 12.92 12.26
C ALA A 247 -8.23 11.48 11.72
N ARG A 248 -9.12 11.16 10.79
CA ARG A 248 -9.17 9.84 10.16
C ARG A 248 -7.94 9.55 9.29
N LEU A 249 -7.46 10.50 8.50
CA LEU A 249 -6.21 10.37 7.74
C LEU A 249 -5.02 10.05 8.66
N LYS A 250 -4.92 10.73 9.81
CA LYS A 250 -3.87 10.46 10.81
C LYS A 250 -3.95 9.04 11.37
N VAL A 251 -5.16 8.54 11.67
CA VAL A 251 -5.39 7.16 12.09
C VAL A 251 -4.95 6.17 11.00
N LEU A 252 -5.18 6.51 9.73
CA LEU A 252 -4.77 5.73 8.56
C LEU A 252 -3.27 5.89 8.21
N GLY A 253 -2.48 6.60 9.04
CA GLY A 253 -1.05 6.78 8.83
C GLY A 253 -0.69 7.74 7.70
N VAL A 254 -1.63 8.57 7.26
CA VAL A 254 -1.46 9.57 6.20
C VAL A 254 -1.32 10.95 6.80
N GLY A 255 -0.43 11.77 6.23
CA GLY A 255 -0.24 13.16 6.66
C GLY A 255 -1.47 14.01 6.36
N GLY A 256 -1.85 14.88 7.31
CA GLY A 256 -2.85 15.92 7.06
C GLY A 256 -2.33 16.99 6.09
N PRO A 257 -3.16 17.99 5.73
CA PRO A 257 -2.84 19.02 4.73
C PRO A 257 -1.74 20.00 5.13
N GLY A 258 -1.19 19.89 6.35
CA GLY A 258 -0.15 20.76 6.88
C GLY A 258 -0.59 22.18 7.22
N ALA A 259 -1.78 22.60 6.78
CA ALA A 259 -2.44 23.85 7.13
C ALA A 259 -3.59 23.61 8.12
N ALA A 260 -4.02 24.68 8.80
CA ALA A 260 -5.25 24.64 9.58
C ALA A 260 -6.44 24.42 8.64
N VAL A 261 -7.32 23.50 9.00
CA VAL A 261 -8.50 23.22 8.20
C VAL A 261 -9.66 24.07 8.72
N PRO A 262 -10.31 24.88 7.87
CA PRO A 262 -11.41 25.73 8.30
C PRO A 262 -12.60 24.88 8.73
N ASP A 263 -13.21 25.24 9.87
CA ASP A 263 -14.45 24.60 10.35
C ASP A 263 -15.65 24.89 9.45
N SER A 264 -15.66 26.07 8.81
CA SER A 264 -16.67 26.49 7.84
C SER A 264 -15.96 26.94 6.55
N PRO A 265 -15.83 26.05 5.55
CA PRO A 265 -15.32 26.45 4.23
C PRO A 265 -16.28 27.45 3.57
N GLN A 266 -15.74 28.35 2.76
CA GLN A 266 -16.51 29.23 1.87
C GLN A 266 -16.91 28.47 0.60
N ASP A 267 -17.99 28.90 -0.05
CA ASP A 267 -18.54 28.22 -1.23
C ASP A 267 -17.54 28.11 -2.39
N ASP A 268 -16.62 29.08 -2.49
CA ASP A 268 -15.58 29.16 -3.53
C ASP A 268 -14.25 28.51 -3.13
N ASP A 269 -14.08 28.02 -1.89
CA ASP A 269 -12.81 27.43 -1.42
C ASP A 269 -12.37 26.26 -2.30
N LEU A 270 -13.30 25.39 -2.69
CA LEU A 270 -12.99 24.25 -3.56
C LEU A 270 -12.59 24.71 -4.98
N VAL A 271 -13.18 25.79 -5.47
CA VAL A 271 -12.86 26.36 -6.78
C VAL A 271 -11.43 26.90 -6.75
N ILE A 272 -11.07 27.72 -5.76
CA ILE A 272 -9.74 28.32 -5.68
C ILE A 272 -8.63 27.30 -5.33
N LEU A 273 -8.98 26.16 -4.73
CA LEU A 273 -8.07 25.05 -4.42
C LEU A 273 -7.92 24.01 -5.55
N SER A 274 -8.76 24.06 -6.59
CA SER A 274 -8.62 23.21 -7.80
C SER A 274 -7.59 23.83 -8.74
N GLU A 275 -6.69 23.02 -9.32
CA GLU A 275 -5.70 23.51 -10.31
C GLU A 275 -6.37 24.07 -11.57
N GLU A 276 -7.54 23.54 -11.91
CA GLU A 276 -8.34 23.97 -13.08
C GLU A 276 -9.52 24.87 -12.74
N LEU A 277 -9.69 25.22 -11.46
CA LEU A 277 -10.72 26.12 -10.97
C LEU A 277 -12.15 25.63 -11.27
N ASP A 278 -12.33 24.32 -11.32
CA ASP A 278 -13.63 23.66 -11.55
C ASP A 278 -14.25 23.10 -10.25
N GLY A 279 -13.61 23.34 -9.10
CA GLY A 279 -14.03 22.80 -7.82
C GLY A 279 -13.81 21.30 -7.66
N CYS A 280 -13.02 20.70 -8.56
CA CYS A 280 -12.68 19.28 -8.60
C CYS A 280 -11.16 19.09 -8.57
N ARG A 281 -10.73 17.84 -8.35
CA ARG A 281 -9.31 17.45 -8.47
C ARG A 281 -8.80 17.66 -9.92
N PRO A 282 -7.50 17.88 -10.13
CA PRO A 282 -6.39 17.87 -9.16
C PRO A 282 -6.41 19.09 -8.22
N TRP A 283 -5.99 18.86 -6.97
CA TRP A 283 -6.00 19.88 -5.91
C TRP A 283 -4.62 20.50 -5.73
N LEU A 284 -4.58 21.81 -5.47
CA LEU A 284 -3.35 22.51 -5.15
C LEU A 284 -2.59 21.83 -4.01
N GLN A 285 -1.34 21.48 -4.29
CA GLN A 285 -0.40 21.01 -3.28
C GLN A 285 0.17 22.18 -2.50
N ARG A 286 0.48 21.95 -1.23
CA ARG A 286 1.18 22.96 -0.42
C ARG A 286 2.64 23.05 -0.89
N ASN A 287 2.99 24.18 -1.50
CA ASN A 287 4.38 24.49 -1.85
C ASN A 287 5.00 25.39 -0.78
N THR A 288 5.95 24.85 0.00
CA THR A 288 6.64 25.60 1.06
C THR A 288 7.90 26.33 0.59
N VAL A 289 8.31 26.12 -0.66
CA VAL A 289 9.57 26.67 -1.19
C VAL A 289 9.31 27.88 -2.07
N VAL A 290 8.42 27.74 -3.06
CA VAL A 290 8.24 28.74 -4.12
C VAL A 290 6.94 29.54 -3.95
N GLY A 291 6.01 29.03 -3.15
CA GLY A 291 4.66 29.60 -3.02
C GLY A 291 3.79 29.35 -4.25
N LEU A 292 2.64 30.01 -4.28
CA LEU A 292 1.68 29.98 -5.38
C LEU A 292 2.15 30.85 -6.56
N ARG A 293 1.71 30.48 -7.75
CA ARG A 293 1.93 31.30 -8.96
C ARG A 293 0.86 32.37 -9.08
N MET A 294 1.25 33.60 -9.42
CA MET A 294 0.33 34.73 -9.67
C MET A 294 -0.75 34.38 -10.69
N ARG A 295 -0.40 33.62 -11.74
CA ARG A 295 -1.37 33.14 -12.74
C ARG A 295 -2.57 32.44 -12.11
N HIS A 296 -2.35 31.61 -11.08
CA HIS A 296 -3.44 30.91 -10.39
C HIS A 296 -4.39 31.89 -9.70
N ILE A 297 -3.81 32.88 -9.01
CA ILE A 297 -4.56 33.92 -8.28
C ILE A 297 -5.42 34.75 -9.24
N LEU A 298 -4.85 35.18 -10.38
CA LEU A 298 -5.58 35.94 -11.38
C LEU A 298 -6.69 35.10 -12.03
N ARG A 299 -6.42 33.84 -12.39
CA ARG A 299 -7.46 32.94 -12.92
C ARG A 299 -8.58 32.72 -11.89
N ALA A 300 -8.23 32.50 -10.62
CA ALA A 300 -9.20 32.30 -9.54
C ALA A 300 -10.04 33.56 -9.28
N ALA A 301 -9.44 34.75 -9.35
CA ALA A 301 -10.13 36.03 -9.26
C ALA A 301 -11.16 36.19 -10.38
N LEU A 302 -10.80 35.87 -11.63
CA LEU A 302 -11.72 35.88 -12.76
C LEU A 302 -12.85 34.84 -12.62
N ALA A 303 -12.53 33.63 -12.16
CA ALA A 303 -13.51 32.55 -12.02
C ALA A 303 -14.54 32.79 -10.90
N THR A 304 -14.13 33.44 -9.81
CA THR A 304 -14.98 33.68 -8.63
C THR A 304 -15.57 35.09 -8.57
N GLY A 305 -15.07 36.03 -9.39
CA GLY A 305 -15.42 37.44 -9.34
C GLY A 305 -14.82 38.20 -8.14
N ARG A 306 -13.91 37.60 -7.37
CA ARG A 306 -13.21 38.26 -6.26
C ARG A 306 -12.00 39.06 -6.74
N SER A 307 -11.55 40.01 -5.93
CA SER A 307 -10.29 40.72 -6.22
C SER A 307 -9.07 39.78 -6.04
N PRO A 308 -7.96 40.00 -6.77
CA PRO A 308 -6.72 39.26 -6.56
C PRO A 308 -6.25 39.28 -5.11
N ALA A 309 -6.34 40.42 -4.44
CA ALA A 309 -6.02 40.54 -3.01
C ALA A 309 -6.92 39.66 -2.12
N GLY A 310 -8.22 39.59 -2.41
CA GLY A 310 -9.16 38.76 -1.68
C GLY A 310 -8.90 37.26 -1.85
N ILE A 311 -8.49 36.84 -3.06
CA ILE A 311 -8.09 35.46 -3.35
C ILE A 311 -6.80 35.10 -2.62
N THR A 312 -5.78 35.97 -2.68
CA THR A 312 -4.52 35.75 -1.98
C THR A 312 -4.72 35.64 -0.47
N ALA A 313 -5.52 36.54 0.12
CA ALA A 313 -5.83 36.50 1.54
C ALA A 313 -6.50 35.16 1.92
N ARG A 314 -7.50 34.72 1.13
CA ARG A 314 -8.19 33.46 1.39
C ARG A 314 -7.27 32.24 1.23
N LEU A 315 -6.48 32.19 0.16
CA LEU A 315 -5.51 31.10 -0.04
C LEU A 315 -4.46 31.07 1.08
N THR A 316 -4.05 32.23 1.60
CA THR A 316 -3.13 32.33 2.75
C THR A 316 -3.74 31.75 4.02
N GLU A 317 -5.02 32.05 4.31
CA GLU A 317 -5.76 31.41 5.41
C GLU A 317 -5.84 29.88 5.24
N LEU A 318 -5.96 29.41 3.99
CA LEU A 318 -5.95 28.00 3.61
C LEU A 318 -4.52 27.38 3.56
N GLY A 319 -3.49 28.14 3.93
CA GLY A 319 -2.10 27.69 4.05
C GLY A 319 -1.29 27.70 2.76
N HIS A 320 -1.79 28.34 1.70
CA HIS A 320 -1.08 28.61 0.46
C HIS A 320 -0.67 30.08 0.40
N TRP A 321 0.62 30.34 0.28
CA TRP A 321 1.17 31.69 0.30
C TRP A 321 1.61 32.12 -1.11
N LEU A 322 1.56 33.42 -1.38
CA LEU A 322 2.18 34.04 -2.55
C LEU A 322 3.54 34.62 -2.14
N HIS A 323 4.52 34.58 -3.04
CA HIS A 323 5.85 35.10 -2.77
C HIS A 323 5.83 36.59 -2.40
N GLU A 324 6.72 37.03 -1.50
CA GLU A 324 6.74 38.41 -0.98
C GLU A 324 7.05 39.47 -2.06
N ASN A 325 7.85 39.10 -3.07
CA ASN A 325 8.13 39.96 -4.23
C ASN A 325 6.93 40.16 -5.16
N ALA A 326 5.87 39.36 -5.03
CA ALA A 326 4.75 39.42 -5.95
C ALA A 326 3.90 40.68 -5.72
N GLU A 327 3.72 41.48 -6.76
CA GLU A 327 2.88 42.68 -6.71
C GLU A 327 1.50 42.38 -7.28
N LEU A 328 0.48 42.40 -6.40
CA LEU A 328 -0.89 42.07 -6.78
C LEU A 328 -1.56 43.26 -7.50
N PRO A 329 -2.11 43.07 -8.71
CA PRO A 329 -2.92 44.10 -9.34
C PRO A 329 -4.26 44.25 -8.62
N GLU A 330 -4.85 45.45 -8.71
CA GLU A 330 -6.18 45.72 -8.11
C GLU A 330 -7.29 44.85 -8.73
N THR A 331 -7.18 44.58 -10.03
CA THR A 331 -8.14 43.77 -10.81
C THR A 331 -7.39 42.70 -11.61
N ALA A 332 -8.05 41.56 -11.81
CA ALA A 332 -7.53 40.52 -12.69
C ALA A 332 -7.88 40.84 -14.14
N ASP A 333 -6.89 40.71 -15.03
CA ASP A 333 -7.04 40.89 -16.48
C ASP A 333 -6.69 39.57 -17.18
N GLU A 334 -7.52 39.16 -18.15
CA GLU A 334 -7.26 38.00 -19.01
C GLU A 334 -5.93 38.13 -19.76
N ALA A 335 -5.54 39.35 -20.14
CA ALA A 335 -4.29 39.57 -20.84
C ALA A 335 -3.07 39.27 -19.95
N ASP A 336 -3.16 39.51 -18.65
CA ASP A 336 -2.10 39.14 -17.69
C ASP A 336 -2.06 37.63 -17.43
N VAL A 337 -3.23 36.96 -17.42
CA VAL A 337 -3.28 35.48 -17.35
C VAL A 337 -2.61 34.84 -18.55
N ARG A 338 -2.87 35.35 -19.76
CA ARG A 338 -2.21 34.89 -21.00
C ARG A 338 -0.72 35.20 -21.01
N LEU A 339 -0.33 36.39 -20.54
CA LEU A 339 1.07 36.78 -20.42
C LEU A 339 1.85 35.83 -19.51
N LEU A 340 1.26 35.44 -18.37
CA LEU A 340 1.89 34.54 -17.39
C LEU A 340 1.86 33.06 -17.77
N GLU A 341 1.21 32.67 -18.87
CA GLU A 341 1.16 31.28 -19.33
C GLU A 341 2.53 30.74 -19.74
N THR A 342 3.42 31.63 -20.17
CA THR A 342 4.79 31.30 -20.61
C THR A 342 5.81 31.40 -19.47
N VAL A 343 5.42 31.96 -18.33
CA VAL A 343 6.31 32.18 -17.20
C VAL A 343 6.15 31.02 -16.22
N ASP A 344 7.03 30.03 -16.37
CA ASP A 344 7.11 28.87 -15.49
C ASP A 344 8.08 29.06 -14.31
N ARG A 345 8.75 30.22 -14.26
CA ARG A 345 9.79 30.58 -13.30
C ARG A 345 9.24 31.09 -11.97
N SER A 346 10.04 30.90 -10.93
CA SER A 346 9.76 31.45 -9.62
C SER A 346 10.08 32.94 -9.55
N TYR A 347 9.56 33.62 -8.53
CA TYR A 347 9.95 34.99 -8.19
C TYR A 347 11.40 35.14 -7.70
N LEU A 348 12.13 34.03 -7.55
CA LEU A 348 13.55 34.01 -7.18
C LEU A 348 14.45 33.90 -8.42
N ASP A 349 13.88 33.60 -9.59
CA ASP A 349 14.62 33.44 -10.83
C ASP A 349 14.30 34.60 -11.79
N ASP A 350 15.31 35.05 -12.54
CA ASP A 350 15.10 36.02 -13.59
C ASP A 350 14.24 35.43 -14.71
N VAL A 351 13.29 36.23 -15.21
CA VAL A 351 12.51 35.85 -16.38
C VAL A 351 13.39 35.99 -17.62
N HIS A 352 13.69 34.87 -18.27
CA HIS A 352 14.47 34.86 -19.50
C HIS A 352 13.77 35.63 -20.64
N LEU A 353 14.59 36.24 -21.51
CA LEU A 353 14.13 36.94 -22.73
C LEU A 353 13.19 36.10 -23.59
N GLU A 354 13.41 34.78 -23.67
CA GLU A 354 12.54 33.88 -24.44
C GLU A 354 11.08 33.89 -23.94
N ASN A 355 10.86 34.03 -22.64
CA ASN A 355 9.54 34.08 -22.03
C ASN A 355 8.86 35.39 -22.37
N VAL A 356 9.59 36.51 -22.30
CA VAL A 356 9.11 37.84 -22.69
C VAL A 356 8.67 37.86 -24.16
N LEU A 357 9.50 37.33 -25.05
CA LEU A 357 9.17 37.25 -26.49
C LEU A 357 7.96 36.35 -26.77
N ARG A 358 7.86 35.21 -26.06
CA ARG A 358 6.70 34.31 -26.19
C ARG A 358 5.42 34.97 -25.68
N SER A 359 5.46 35.64 -24.52
CA SER A 359 4.32 36.40 -24.00
C SER A 359 3.90 37.54 -24.94
N ALA A 360 4.87 38.25 -25.53
CA ALA A 360 4.59 39.31 -26.50
C ALA A 360 3.84 38.75 -27.72
N SER A 361 4.28 37.61 -28.23
CA SER A 361 3.60 36.93 -29.32
C SER A 361 2.19 36.44 -28.95
N LEU A 362 1.98 35.91 -27.74
CA LEU A 362 0.66 35.40 -27.30
C LEU A 362 -0.34 36.51 -26.98
N THR A 363 0.14 37.66 -26.53
CA THR A 363 -0.73 38.78 -26.10
C THR A 363 -0.87 39.88 -27.14
N GLY A 364 -0.02 39.88 -28.17
CA GLY A 364 0.07 40.97 -29.15
C GLY A 364 0.68 42.26 -28.60
N ARG A 365 1.24 42.24 -27.39
CA ARG A 365 1.95 43.37 -26.76
C ARG A 365 3.37 43.49 -27.32
N SER A 366 3.99 44.67 -27.19
CA SER A 366 5.43 44.79 -27.49
C SER A 366 6.24 44.06 -26.40
N PRO A 367 7.46 43.58 -26.68
CA PRO A 367 8.35 43.06 -25.64
C PRO A 367 8.58 44.06 -24.50
N ALA A 368 8.67 45.36 -24.78
CA ALA A 368 8.77 46.42 -23.77
C ALA A 368 7.52 46.50 -22.86
N ASP A 369 6.32 46.41 -23.45
CA ASP A 369 5.05 46.37 -22.72
C ASP A 369 4.98 45.13 -21.81
N VAL A 370 5.39 43.96 -22.31
CA VAL A 370 5.43 42.71 -21.53
C VAL A 370 6.42 42.80 -20.39
N ALA A 371 7.64 43.28 -20.66
CA ALA A 371 8.69 43.46 -19.65
C ALA A 371 8.19 44.39 -18.53
N SER A 372 7.65 45.55 -18.90
CA SER A 372 7.09 46.52 -17.95
C SER A 372 5.96 45.91 -17.12
N ARG A 373 5.09 45.10 -17.74
CA ARG A 373 4.00 44.44 -17.01
C ARG A 373 4.51 43.36 -16.06
N LEU A 374 5.49 42.57 -16.47
CA LEU A 374 6.11 41.56 -15.60
C LEU A 374 6.79 42.20 -14.39
N THR A 375 7.52 43.30 -14.57
CA THR A 375 8.09 44.07 -13.46
C THR A 375 7.00 44.60 -12.53
N ALA A 376 5.91 45.14 -13.07
CA ALA A 376 4.76 45.59 -12.27
C ALA A 376 3.97 44.46 -11.57
N LEU A 377 4.26 43.20 -11.88
CA LEU A 377 3.73 42.03 -11.17
C LEU A 377 4.76 41.42 -10.21
N GLY A 378 5.93 42.07 -10.07
CA GLY A 378 7.01 41.69 -9.15
C GLY A 378 8.05 40.72 -9.71
N TYR A 379 8.07 40.46 -11.02
CA TYR A 379 9.09 39.61 -11.64
C TYR A 379 10.37 40.40 -11.94
N THR A 380 11.52 39.77 -11.67
CA THR A 380 12.83 40.29 -12.04
C THR A 380 13.16 39.92 -13.48
N LEU A 381 13.74 40.87 -14.22
CA LEU A 381 14.21 40.69 -15.59
C LEU A 381 15.72 40.99 -15.63
N PRO A 382 16.49 40.37 -16.55
CA PRO A 382 17.91 40.65 -16.69
C PRO A 382 18.17 42.11 -17.09
N ASP A 383 19.03 42.80 -16.34
CA ASP A 383 19.37 44.21 -16.56
C ASP A 383 20.13 44.46 -17.88
N GLU A 384 20.79 43.43 -18.45
CA GLU A 384 21.58 43.58 -19.68
C GLU A 384 20.76 43.52 -20.99
N VAL A 385 19.43 43.41 -20.91
CA VAL A 385 18.57 43.20 -22.08
C VAL A 385 17.69 44.41 -22.36
N GLU A 386 17.89 45.04 -23.52
CA GLU A 386 16.97 46.07 -24.04
C GLU A 386 15.76 45.42 -24.74
N TYR A 387 14.56 45.75 -24.28
CA TYR A 387 13.30 45.24 -24.84
C TYR A 387 12.71 46.23 -25.85
N PRO A 388 12.49 45.84 -27.11
CA PRO A 388 11.98 46.75 -28.13
C PRO A 388 10.48 47.05 -27.94
N ASP A 389 10.07 48.24 -28.34
CA ASP A 389 8.65 48.66 -28.35
C ASP A 389 7.90 48.26 -29.64
N VAL A 390 8.46 47.31 -30.39
CA VAL A 390 7.90 46.87 -31.67
C VAL A 390 6.91 45.73 -31.41
N ARG A 391 5.66 45.90 -31.84
CA ARG A 391 4.65 44.83 -31.80
C ARG A 391 4.90 43.85 -32.94
N GLY A 392 4.94 42.55 -32.63
CA GLY A 392 4.95 41.51 -33.64
C GLY A 392 3.65 41.54 -34.44
N ALA A 393 3.74 41.36 -35.76
CA ALA A 393 2.54 41.20 -36.58
C ALA A 393 1.78 39.95 -36.11
N LEU A 394 0.55 40.13 -35.59
CA LEU A 394 -0.33 39.00 -35.24
C LEU A 394 -0.58 38.19 -36.51
N ALA A 395 -0.02 36.98 -36.58
CA ALA A 395 -0.45 36.01 -37.56
C ALA A 395 -1.89 35.61 -37.20
N ALA A 396 -2.85 35.99 -38.04
CA ALA A 396 -4.22 35.54 -37.93
C ALA A 396 -4.24 34.01 -38.11
N SER A 397 -4.60 33.26 -37.06
CA SER A 397 -5.02 31.85 -37.14
C SER A 397 -5.92 31.51 -35.97
#